data_AF-A0A3M1RFK5-F1
#
_entry.id   AF-A0A3M1RFK5-F1
#
_cell.length_a   1.000
_cell.length_b   1.000
_cell.length_c   1.000
_cell.angle_alpha   90.00
_cell.angle_beta   90.00
_cell.angle_gamma   90.00
#
_symmetry.space_group_name_H-M   'P 1'
#
loop_
_entity.id
_entity.type
_entity.pdbx_description
1 polymer ?
#
loop_
_entity_poly.entity_id
_entity_poly.type
_entity_poly.pdbx_seq_one_letter_code
_entity_poly.pdbx_strand_id
1 'polypeptide(L)' 'MVADFIAFLRLRYVQEPSEDASTLPPLRDEPFIGMWRDRPDMANSSAWVRNVRTREWGFSSCLEESA' A
#
# COMPACT_ATOMS: atom_id res chain seq x y z
N MET A 1 1.45 25.91 -17.93
CA MET A 1 2.77 25.23 -17.88
C MET A 1 2.85 24.36 -16.62
N VAL A 2 3.87 23.51 -16.48
CA VAL A 2 4.04 22.62 -15.30
C VAL A 2 4.01 23.42 -13.97
N ALA A 3 4.47 24.67 -13.99
CA ALA A 3 4.42 25.58 -12.85
C ALA A 3 2.99 25.82 -12.31
N ASP A 4 2.00 25.96 -13.20
CA ASP A 4 0.60 26.18 -12.81
C ASP A 4 0.00 24.92 -12.17
N PHE A 5 0.40 23.75 -12.66
CA PHE A 5 -0.03 22.47 -12.11
C PHE A 5 0.60 22.23 -10.72
N ILE A 6 1.88 22.55 -10.54
CA ILE A 6 2.54 22.50 -9.23
C ILE A 6 1.87 23.49 -8.24
N ALA A 7 1.54 24.70 -8.70
CA ALA A 7 0.82 25.69 -7.88
C ALA A 7 -0.58 25.19 -7.47
N PHE A 8 -1.30 24.54 -8.38
CA PHE A 8 -2.59 23.90 -8.11
C PHE A 8 -2.47 22.76 -7.09
N LEU A 9 -1.47 21.88 -7.23
CA LEU A 9 -1.24 20.80 -6.27
C LEU A 9 -0.92 21.34 -4.88
N ARG A 10 -0.10 22.39 -4.79
CA ARG A 10 0.17 23.05 -3.51
C ARG A 10 -1.11 23.62 -2.92
N LEU A 11 -1.89 24.36 -3.69
CA LEU A 11 -3.16 24.92 -3.22
C LEU A 11 -4.13 23.85 -2.68
N ARG A 12 -4.19 22.68 -3.33
CA ARG A 12 -5.11 21.59 -2.96
C ARG A 12 -4.64 20.76 -1.77
N TYR A 13 -3.34 20.63 -1.55
CA TYR A 13 -2.78 19.67 -0.58
C TYR A 13 -1.89 20.30 0.50
N VAL A 14 -1.66 21.63 0.51
CA VAL A 14 -0.79 22.31 1.49
C VAL A 14 -1.52 22.78 2.76
N GLN A 15 -2.85 22.73 2.82
CA GLN A 15 -3.61 22.98 4.07
C GLN A 15 -4.82 22.02 4.16
N GLU A 16 -5.12 21.35 5.28
CA GLU A 16 -4.58 21.38 6.65
C GLU A 16 -4.31 19.95 7.16
N PRO A 17 -3.43 19.74 8.16
CA PRO A 17 -3.63 18.60 9.06
C PRO A 17 -5.07 18.67 9.52
N SER A 18 -5.90 17.71 9.13
CA SER A 18 -7.28 17.65 9.60
C SER A 18 -7.28 17.81 11.12
N GLU A 19 -8.26 18.51 11.70
CA GLU A 19 -8.34 18.61 13.17
C GLU A 19 -8.39 17.21 13.83
N ASP A 20 -8.76 16.18 13.06
CA ASP A 20 -8.68 14.76 13.42
C ASP A 20 -7.26 14.17 13.51
N ALA A 21 -6.25 14.80 12.90
CA ALA A 21 -4.85 14.37 12.99
C ALA A 21 -4.29 14.51 14.42
N SER A 22 -4.97 15.27 15.27
CA SER A 22 -4.64 15.41 16.70
C SER A 22 -5.06 14.22 17.55
N THR A 23 -5.94 13.34 17.04
CA THR A 23 -6.51 12.21 17.81
C THR A 23 -6.00 10.86 17.33
N LEU A 24 -5.22 10.81 16.24
CA LEU A 24 -4.60 9.56 15.81
C LEU A 24 -3.53 9.14 16.82
N PRO A 25 -3.57 7.90 17.33
CA PRO A 25 -2.48 7.40 18.13
C PRO A 25 -1.18 7.47 17.34
N PRO A 26 -0.02 7.62 18.01
CA PRO A 26 1.25 7.56 17.31
C PRO A 26 1.32 6.31 16.44
N LEU A 27 1.88 6.40 15.22
CA LEU A 27 1.91 5.29 14.25
C LEU A 27 2.35 3.94 14.88
N ARG A 28 3.30 3.98 15.82
CA ARG A 28 3.81 2.80 16.54
C ARG A 28 2.76 2.07 17.40
N ASP A 29 1.72 2.79 17.82
CA ASP A 29 0.65 2.35 18.71
C ASP A 29 -0.60 1.90 17.91
N GLU A 30 -0.53 1.96 16.58
CA GLU A 30 -1.57 1.44 15.69
C GLU A 30 -1.61 -0.11 15.73
N PRO A 31 -2.81 -0.73 15.78
CA PRO A 31 -2.95 -2.18 15.97
C PRO A 31 -2.45 -3.01 14.78
N PHE A 32 -2.24 -2.41 13.61
CA PHE A 32 -1.66 -3.11 12.46
C PHE A 32 -0.14 -3.22 12.54
N ILE A 33 0.54 -2.39 13.34
CA ILE A 33 1.99 -2.48 13.54
C ILE A 33 2.30 -3.74 14.34
N GLY A 34 3.07 -4.65 13.73
CA GLY A 34 3.42 -5.93 14.35
C GLY A 34 2.44 -7.06 14.08
N MET A 35 1.30 -6.81 13.41
CA MET A 35 0.34 -7.86 13.00
C MET A 35 1.00 -9.01 12.21
N TRP A 36 2.07 -8.69 11.47
CA TRP A 36 2.80 -9.65 10.64
C TRP A 36 4.12 -10.12 11.25
N ARG A 37 4.45 -9.73 12.50
CA ARG A 37 5.74 -10.01 13.15
C ARG A 37 5.97 -11.50 13.35
N ASP A 38 4.94 -12.21 13.80
CA ASP A 38 5.07 -13.63 14.19
C ASP A 38 4.82 -14.58 13.01
N ARG A 39 4.57 -14.04 11.82
CA ARG A 39 4.36 -14.83 10.61
C ARG A 39 5.69 -15.32 10.04
N PRO A 40 5.94 -16.64 10.02
CA PRO A 40 7.22 -17.18 9.53
C PRO A 40 7.44 -16.89 8.03
N ASP A 41 6.37 -16.78 7.26
CA ASP A 41 6.42 -16.45 5.83
C ASP A 41 6.72 -14.97 5.56
N MET A 42 6.64 -14.10 6.58
CA MET A 42 7.06 -12.69 6.51
C MET A 42 8.55 -12.49 6.75
N ALA A 43 9.30 -13.53 7.12
CA ALA A 43 10.76 -13.47 7.25
C ALA A 43 11.46 -13.01 5.96
N ASN A 44 10.89 -13.35 4.80
CA ASN A 44 11.27 -12.78 3.51
C ASN A 44 10.02 -12.22 2.80
N SER A 45 9.63 -11.01 3.22
CA SER A 45 8.46 -10.31 2.69
C SER A 45 8.47 -10.16 1.16
N SER A 46 9.65 -9.95 0.57
CA SER A 46 9.81 -9.82 -0.88
C SER A 46 9.51 -11.13 -1.63
N ALA A 47 9.94 -12.27 -1.09
CA ALA A 47 9.63 -13.58 -1.67
C ALA A 47 8.15 -13.92 -1.49
N TRP A 48 7.57 -13.60 -0.33
CA TRP A 48 6.16 -13.82 -0.04
C TRP A 48 5.24 -13.07 -1.02
N VAL A 49 5.44 -11.76 -1.22
CA VAL A 49 4.63 -10.97 -2.17
C VAL A 49 4.72 -11.51 -3.59
N ARG A 50 5.93 -11.88 -4.03
CA ARG A 50 6.13 -12.46 -5.37
C ARG A 50 5.37 -13.77 -5.54
N ASN A 51 5.47 -14.68 -4.57
CA ASN A 51 4.77 -15.96 -4.61
C ASN A 51 3.24 -15.78 -4.62
N VAL A 52 2.71 -14.90 -3.75
CA VAL A 52 1.28 -14.56 -3.74
C VAL A 52 0.85 -14.02 -5.11
N ARG A 53 1.61 -13.09 -5.69
CA ARG A 53 1.30 -12.56 -7.01
C ARG A 53 1.35 -13.61 -8.11
N THR A 54 2.34 -14.51 -8.08
CA THR A 54 2.41 -15.62 -9.06
C THR A 54 1.23 -16.57 -8.90
N ARG A 55 0.86 -16.92 -7.66
CA ARG A 55 -0.23 -17.87 -7.39
C ARG A 55 -1.61 -17.31 -7.70
N GLU A 56 -1.89 -16.09 -7.23
CA GLU A 56 -3.23 -15.51 -7.30
C GLU A 56 -3.44 -14.72 -8.59
N TRP A 57 -2.38 -14.08 -9.10
CA TRP A 57 -2.47 -13.13 -10.23
C TRP A 57 -1.62 -13.56 -11.44
N GLY A 58 -0.88 -14.67 -11.35
CA GLY A 58 -0.12 -15.20 -12.47
C GLY A 58 -1.06 -15.81 -13.48
N PHE A 59 -1.60 -14.99 -14.40
CA PHE A 59 -2.26 -15.34 -15.66
C PHE A 59 -2.89 -16.75 -15.75
N SER A 60 -3.67 -17.17 -14.76
CA SER A 60 -4.37 -18.46 -14.80
C SER A 60 -5.63 -18.41 -15.67
N SER A 61 -5.79 -17.39 -16.52
CA SER A 61 -6.97 -17.24 -17.38
C SER A 61 -6.66 -17.17 -18.89
N CYS A 62 -5.45 -17.57 -19.34
CA CYS A 62 -5.12 -17.50 -20.78
C CYS A 62 -4.72 -18.81 -21.45
N LEU A 63 -4.76 -19.97 -20.78
CA LEU A 63 -4.35 -21.26 -21.39
C LEU A 63 -5.38 -22.39 -21.27
N GLU A 64 -6.67 -22.07 -21.08
CA GLU A 64 -7.74 -23.09 -21.03
C GLU A 64 -8.82 -22.90 -22.11
N GLU A 65 -8.59 -22.02 -23.09
CA GLU A 65 -9.53 -21.78 -24.20
C GLU A 65 -8.80 -21.84 -25.55
N SER A 66 -8.27 -23.03 -25.87
CA SER A 66 -7.85 -23.44 -27.23
C SER A 66 -7.58 -24.95 -27.23
N ALA A 67 -8.64 -25.75 -27.16
CA ALA A 67 -8.65 -27.16 -27.52
C ALA A 67 -9.98 -27.51 -28.17
#